data_AF-A0A842ZSR7-F1
#
_entry.id   AF-A0A842ZSR7-F1
#
_cell.length_a   1.000
_cell.length_b   1.000
_cell.length_c   1.000
_cell.angle_alpha   90.00
_cell.angle_beta   90.00
_cell.angle_gamma   90.00
#
_symmetry.space_group_name_H-M   'P 1'
#
loop_
_entity.id
_entity.type
_entity.pdbx_description
1 polymer ?
#
loop_
_entity_poly.entity_id
_entity_poly.type
_entity_poly.pdbx_seq_one_letter_code
_entity_poly.pdbx_strand_id
1 'polypeptide(L)' 'MLYLCDPTNISRIEFYIDGVKRFEATSPPYQWTWTERTFAYHNIEINAINITGETKTTNINVWKFF' A
#
# COMPACT_ATOMS: atom_id res chain seq x y z
N MET A 1 3.98 16.26 15.64
CA MET A 1 3.21 15.93 14.42
C MET A 1 4.21 15.79 13.28
N LEU A 2 4.40 14.59 12.72
CA LEU A 2 5.44 14.30 11.72
C LEU A 2 4.84 14.19 10.30
N TYR A 3 5.41 15.01 9.41
CA TYR A 3 5.02 15.42 8.06
C TYR A 3 5.14 14.33 6.98
N LEU A 4 4.54 13.15 7.18
CA LEU A 4 4.49 12.16 6.09
C LEU A 4 3.35 12.42 5.07
N CYS A 5 2.82 13.64 4.99
CA CYS A 5 1.80 13.99 4.00
C CYS A 5 2.33 14.81 2.81
N ASP A 6 3.62 15.14 2.75
CA ASP A 6 4.19 15.76 1.55
C ASP A 6 4.58 14.65 0.55
N PRO A 7 3.81 14.46 -0.55
CA PRO A 7 4.07 13.39 -1.51
C PRO A 7 5.42 13.54 -2.22
N THR A 8 6.05 14.72 -2.15
CA THR A 8 7.39 14.95 -2.70
C THR A 8 8.50 14.21 -1.95
N ASN A 9 8.22 13.73 -0.73
CA ASN A 9 9.17 13.00 0.09
C ASN A 9 8.95 11.47 0.06
N ILE A 10 8.02 10.96 -0.73
CA ILE A 10 7.74 9.52 -0.84
C ILE A 10 8.66 8.91 -1.90
N SER A 11 9.41 7.87 -1.53
CA SER A 11 10.23 7.08 -2.45
C SER A 11 9.42 6.00 -3.14
N ARG A 12 8.56 5.29 -2.39
CA ARG A 12 7.69 4.24 -2.92
C ARG A 12 6.50 3.96 -2.01
N ILE A 13 5.44 3.42 -2.60
CA ILE A 13 4.33 2.78 -1.90
C ILE A 13 4.37 1.29 -2.19
N GLU A 14 4.32 0.47 -1.16
CA GLU A 14 4.22 -0.98 -1.29
C GLU A 14 2.82 -1.44 -0.87
N PHE A 15 2.23 -2.33 -1.67
CA PHE A 15 0.90 -2.90 -1.44
C PHE A 15 1.04 -4.38 -1.13
N TYR A 16 0.38 -4.83 -0.08
CA TYR A 16 0.40 -6.19 0.42
C TYR A 16 -1.03 -6.73 0.55
N ILE A 17 -1.17 -8.05 0.41
CA ILE A 17 -2.39 -8.78 0.73
C ILE A 17 -2.01 -9.94 1.64
N ASP A 18 -2.60 -9.99 2.82
CA ASP A 18 -2.35 -11.01 3.84
C ASP A 18 -0.86 -11.21 4.13
N GLY A 19 -0.13 -10.08 4.23
CA GLY A 19 1.32 -10.06 4.48
C GLY A 19 2.20 -10.34 3.26
N VAL A 20 1.64 -10.63 2.09
CA VAL A 20 2.40 -10.90 0.84
C VAL A 20 2.45 -9.65 -0.02
N LYS A 21 3.66 -9.16 -0.35
CA LYS A 21 3.85 -8.01 -1.25
C LYS A 21 3.31 -8.33 -2.64
N ARG A 22 2.40 -7.50 -3.13
CA ARG A 22 1.76 -7.65 -4.45
C ARG A 22 2.22 -6.61 -5.46
N PHE A 23 2.51 -5.40 -5.00
CA PHE A 23 2.88 -4.31 -5.90
C PHE A 23 3.75 -3.27 -5.22
N GLU A 24 4.51 -2.53 -6.02
CA GLU A 24 5.30 -1.37 -5.60
C GLU A 24 5.10 -0.24 -6.63
N ALA A 25 4.70 0.93 -6.15
CA ALA A 25 4.59 2.14 -6.95
C ALA A 25 5.69 3.13 -6.56
N THR A 26 6.57 3.49 -7.50
CA THR A 26 7.71 4.40 -7.27
C THR A 26 7.48 5.81 -7.82
N SER A 27 6.34 6.06 -8.46
CA SER A 27 5.99 7.37 -9.03
C SER A 27 4.51 7.70 -8.85
N PRO A 28 4.15 8.96 -8.59
CA PRO A 28 2.76 9.39 -8.60
C PRO A 28 2.09 9.22 -9.98
N PRO A 29 0.79 8.91 -10.05
CA PRO A 29 -0.09 8.56 -8.93
C PRO A 29 0.26 7.16 -8.39
N TYR A 30 0.40 7.04 -7.06
CA TYR A 30 0.70 5.77 -6.41
C TYR A 30 -0.54 4.88 -6.34
N GLN A 31 -0.79 4.16 -7.43
CA GLN A 31 -2.01 3.36 -7.59
C GLN A 31 -1.68 1.92 -7.96
N TRP A 32 -2.54 1.02 -7.48
CA TRP A 32 -2.54 -0.38 -7.87
C TRP A 32 -3.97 -0.85 -8.02
N THR A 33 -4.24 -1.61 -9.09
CA THR A 33 -5.54 -2.26 -9.29
C THR A 33 -5.41 -3.74 -8.97
N TRP A 34 -6.09 -4.19 -7.93
CA TRP A 34 -6.15 -5.60 -7.57
C TRP A 34 -7.22 -6.34 -8.39
N THR A 35 -6.78 -7.08 -9.42
CA THR A 35 -7.65 -7.72 -10.42
C THR A 35 -7.93 -9.21 -10.16
N GLU A 36 -7.20 -9.84 -9.26
CA GLU A 36 -7.38 -11.27 -8.97
C GLU A 36 -8.75 -11.54 -8.38
N ARG A 37 -9.35 -12.67 -8.73
CA ARG A 37 -10.63 -13.09 -8.14
C ARG A 37 -10.38 -13.95 -6.92
N THR A 38 -11.04 -13.63 -5.83
CA THR A 38 -10.98 -14.40 -4.58
C THR A 38 -12.30 -14.22 -3.83
N PHE A 39 -12.67 -15.24 -3.05
CA PHE A 39 -13.83 -15.21 -2.16
C PHE A 39 -13.34 -15.42 -0.73
N ALA A 40 -12.77 -14.37 -0.14
CA ALA A 40 -12.28 -14.42 1.23
C ALA A 40 -12.19 -13.02 1.85
N TYR A 41 -11.97 -13.02 3.15
CA TYR A 41 -11.61 -11.84 3.91
C TYR A 41 -10.10 -11.65 3.82
N HIS A 42 -9.68 -10.43 3.47
CA HIS A 42 -8.29 -10.09 3.26
C HIS A 42 -7.91 -8.84 4.06
N ASN A 43 -6.68 -8.83 4.54
CA ASN A 43 -6.04 -7.64 5.04
C ASN A 43 -5.14 -7.04 3.96
N ILE A 44 -5.45 -5.83 3.53
CA ILE A 44 -4.63 -5.03 2.62
C ILE A 44 -3.76 -4.12 3.49
N GLU A 45 -2.45 -4.31 3.41
CA GLU A 45 -1.47 -3.43 4.04
C GLU A 45 -0.85 -2.53 2.96
N ILE A 46 -0.77 -1.23 3.25
CA ILE A 46 -0.18 -0.22 2.37
C ILE A 46 0.92 0.49 3.16
N ASN A 47 2.15 0.38 2.68
CA ASN A 47 3.34 0.97 3.29
C ASN A 47 3.85 2.12 2.44
N ALA A 48 3.79 3.34 2.98
CA ALA A 48 4.42 4.52 2.40
C ALA A 48 5.83 4.68 2.95
N ILE A 49 6.83 4.58 2.08
CA ILE A 49 8.24 4.71 2.44
C ILE A 49 8.79 6.04 1.90
N ASN A 50 9.33 6.88 2.77
CA ASN A 50 9.95 8.13 2.37
C ASN A 50 11.40 7.94 1.91
N ILE A 51 12.04 8.99 1.37
CA ILE A 51 13.42 8.91 0.87
C ILE A 51 14.46 8.60 1.97
N THR A 52 14.12 8.81 3.25
CA THR A 52 14.99 8.48 4.39
C THR A 52 14.76 7.06 4.92
N GLY A 53 13.83 6.30 4.31
CA GLY A 53 13.52 4.92 4.68
C GLY A 53 12.49 4.77 5.79
N GLU A 54 11.94 5.86 6.33
CA GLU A 54 10.86 5.79 7.31
C GLU A 54 9.58 5.30 6.64
N THR A 55 8.87 4.41 7.33
CA THR A 55 7.66 3.77 6.83
C THR A 55 6.44 4.21 7.63
N LYS A 56 5.36 4.57 6.93
CA LYS A 56 4.02 4.66 7.50
C LYS A 56 3.14 3.58 6.90
N THR A 57 2.52 2.81 7.77
CA THR A 57 1.65 1.70 7.40
C THR A 57 0.19 2.06 7.63
N THR A 58 -0.67 1.68 6.69
CA THR A 58 -2.12 1.64 6.88
C THR A 58 -2.65 0.26 6.52
N ASN A 59 -3.74 -0.13 7.18
CA ASN A 59 -4.36 -1.44 7.03
C ASN A 59 -5.83 -1.25 6.67
N ILE A 60 -6.29 -2.00 5.67
CA ILE A 60 -7.67 -2.02 5.21
C ILE A 60 -8.12 -3.48 5.17
N ASN A 61 -9.15 -3.79 5.94
CA ASN A 61 -9.76 -5.11 5.90
C ASN A 61 -10.93 -5.12 4.92
N VAL A 62 -10.94 -6.06 3.99
CA VAL A 62 -11.97 -6.15 2.95
C VAL A 62 -12.47 -7.58 2.79
N TRP A 63 -13.78 -7.73 2.62
CA TRP A 63 -14.33 -8.93 2.01
C TRP A 63 -14.29 -8.75 0.50
N LYS A 64 -13.67 -9.69 -0.21
CA LYS A 64 -13.70 -9.75 -1.67
C LYS A 64 -14.49 -10.98 -2.08
N PHE A 65 -15.42 -10.78 -2.99
CA PHE A 65 -16.40 -11.79 -3.38
C PHE A 65 -16.29 -12.21 -4.86
N PHE A 66 -15.49 -11.49 -5.66
CA PHE A 66 -15.28 -11.74 -7.09
C PHE A 66 -14.07 -10.95 -7.62
#